data_AF-A0A2V6XTV2-F1
#
_entry.id   AF-A0A2V6XTV2-F1
#
_cell.length_a   1.000
_cell.length_b   1.000
_cell.length_c   1.000
_cell.angle_alpha   90.00
_cell.angle_beta   90.00
_cell.angle_gamma   90.00
#
_symmetry.space_group_name_H-M   'P 1'
#
loop_
_entity.id
_entity.type
_entity.pdbx_description
1 polymer ?
#
loop_
_entity_poly.entity_id
_entity_poly.type
_entity_poly.pdbx_seq_one_letter_code
_entity_poly.pdbx_strand_id
1 'polypeptide(L)'
;MTVAAGPPGSVLALLGRMSKSAFQGRKLGEAFDAWKRMIEGDSVICLGYAASMSSAGMWPLVTWLVERGYVDVLASTSANITEDLLDLMEDT
;
A
#
# COMPACT_ATOMS: atom_id res chain seq x y z
N MET A 1 0.65 -10.60 -11.91
CA MET A 1 1.41 -9.48 -12.55
C MET A 1 2.87 -9.57 -12.08
N THR A 2 3.90 -9.36 -12.91
CA THR A 2 5.32 -9.48 -12.49
C THR A 2 5.96 -8.13 -12.20
N VAL A 3 6.65 -7.98 -11.07
CA VAL A 3 7.35 -6.74 -10.68
C VAL A 3 8.83 -6.82 -11.11
N ALA A 4 9.17 -6.17 -12.22
CA ALA A 4 10.54 -6.13 -12.77
C ALA A 4 11.54 -5.43 -11.84
N ALA A 5 12.82 -5.83 -11.84
CA ALA A 5 13.88 -5.18 -11.03
C ALA A 5 14.21 -3.77 -11.52
N GLY A 6 14.49 -2.85 -10.58
CA GLY A 6 14.69 -1.42 -10.87
C GLY A 6 16.15 -1.05 -11.17
N PRO A 7 16.39 0.03 -11.94
CA PRO A 7 17.74 0.50 -12.22
C PRO A 7 18.45 1.04 -10.96
N PRO A 8 19.79 1.14 -10.96
CA PRO A 8 20.54 1.76 -9.87
C PRO A 8 20.01 3.18 -9.55
N GLY A 9 19.80 3.48 -8.27
CA GLY A 9 19.25 4.75 -7.81
C GLY A 9 17.72 4.84 -7.79
N SER A 10 16.99 3.83 -8.29
CA SER A 10 15.53 3.78 -8.18
C SER A 10 15.04 3.42 -6.78
N VAL A 11 13.80 3.81 -6.45
CA VAL A 11 13.09 3.40 -5.22
C VAL A 11 13.06 1.87 -5.08
N LEU A 12 12.85 1.16 -6.20
CA LEU A 12 12.80 -0.29 -6.20
C LEU A 12 14.16 -0.92 -5.86
N ALA A 13 15.25 -0.41 -6.44
CA ALA A 13 16.60 -0.84 -6.09
C ALA A 13 16.95 -0.52 -4.62
N LEU A 14 16.43 0.60 -4.09
CA LEU A 14 16.57 0.96 -2.68
C LEU A 14 15.83 -0.03 -1.77
N LEU A 15 14.56 -0.34 -2.03
CA LEU A 15 13.77 -1.29 -1.24
C LEU A 15 14.44 -2.68 -1.17
N GLY A 16 14.97 -3.17 -2.29
CA GLY A 16 15.72 -4.43 -2.33
C GLY A 16 17.04 -4.40 -1.54
N ARG A 17 17.64 -3.22 -1.34
CA ARG A 17 18.80 -3.05 -0.44
C ARG A 17 18.37 -2.90 1.02
N MET A 18 17.23 -2.26 1.27
CA MET A 18 16.68 -2.05 2.60
C MET A 18 16.37 -3.37 3.31
N SER A 19 15.97 -4.44 2.60
CA SER A 19 15.82 -5.78 3.20
C SER A 19 17.12 -6.33 3.80
N LYS A 20 18.28 -5.82 3.38
CA LYS A 20 19.61 -6.15 3.93
C LYS A 20 20.10 -5.16 4.99
N SER A 21 19.30 -4.14 5.35
CA SER A 21 19.62 -3.15 6.39
C SER A 21 19.21 -3.62 7.79
N ALA A 22 19.05 -2.72 8.76
CA ALA A 22 18.61 -3.02 10.13
C ALA A 22 17.32 -2.25 10.50
N PHE A 23 16.69 -2.62 11.62
CA PHE A 23 15.50 -1.95 12.17
C PHE A 23 14.33 -1.82 11.15
N GLN A 24 13.68 -0.66 11.11
CA GLN A 24 12.51 -0.41 10.25
C GLN A 24 12.84 -0.44 8.76
N GLY A 25 14.08 -0.13 8.38
CA GLY A 25 14.53 -0.27 7.00
C GLY A 25 14.42 -1.72 6.53
N ARG A 26 14.90 -2.67 7.35
CA ARG A 26 14.76 -4.11 7.07
C ARG A 26 13.30 -4.51 6.95
N LYS A 27 12.45 -4.05 7.89
CA LYS A 27 11.02 -4.38 7.89
C LYS A 27 10.29 -3.87 6.66
N LEU A 28 10.63 -2.67 6.18
CA LEU A 28 10.03 -2.16 4.95
C LEU A 28 10.44 -2.99 3.72
N GLY A 29 11.71 -3.39 3.61
CA GLY A 29 12.17 -4.27 2.54
C GLY A 29 11.51 -5.66 2.58
N GLU A 30 11.41 -6.26 3.77
CA GLU A 30 10.71 -7.54 3.98
C GLU A 30 9.22 -7.45 3.61
N ALA A 31 8.54 -6.36 3.98
CA ALA A 31 7.14 -6.12 3.65
C ALA A 31 6.94 -5.93 2.14
N PHE A 32 7.82 -5.19 1.48
CA PHE A 32 7.83 -5.04 0.02
C PHE A 32 7.97 -6.41 -0.67
N ASP A 33 8.94 -7.23 -0.27
CA ASP A 33 9.17 -8.55 -0.85
C ASP A 33 7.98 -9.50 -0.60
N ALA A 34 7.32 -9.40 0.56
CA ALA A 34 6.11 -10.16 0.86
C ALA A 34 4.94 -9.77 -0.05
N TRP A 35 4.65 -8.48 -0.17
CA TRP A 35 3.54 -7.99 -0.99
C TRP A 35 3.77 -8.25 -2.48
N LYS A 36 5.02 -8.08 -2.97
CA LYS A 36 5.40 -8.46 -4.33
C LYS A 36 5.08 -9.92 -4.63
N ARG A 37 5.41 -10.85 -3.72
CA ARG A 37 5.10 -12.27 -3.88
C ARG A 37 3.60 -12.55 -3.92
N MET A 38 2.79 -11.81 -3.15
CA MET A 38 1.33 -11.92 -3.20
C MET A 38 0.77 -11.47 -4.55
N ILE A 39 1.27 -10.36 -5.10
CA ILE A 39 0.86 -9.81 -6.41
C ILE A 39 1.29 -10.71 -7.58
N GLU A 40 2.45 -11.37 -7.45
CA GLU A 40 3.00 -12.27 -8.46
C GLU A 40 2.36 -13.67 -8.42
N GLY A 41 1.87 -14.08 -7.26
CA GLY A 41 1.21 -15.36 -7.05
C GLY A 41 -0.30 -15.33 -7.23
N ASP A 42 -0.94 -16.45 -6.88
CA ASP A 42 -2.40 -16.62 -6.84
C ASP A 42 -2.87 -16.39 -5.39
N SER A 43 -2.89 -15.13 -4.97
CA SER A 43 -3.24 -14.73 -3.60
C SER A 43 -4.43 -13.79 -3.61
N VAL A 44 -5.32 -13.94 -2.60
CA VAL A 44 -6.31 -12.91 -2.26
C VAL A 44 -5.67 -11.93 -1.29
N ILE A 45 -5.60 -10.66 -1.66
CA ILE A 45 -4.96 -9.58 -0.91
C ILE A 45 -6.01 -8.81 -0.10
N CYS A 46 -6.07 -9.09 1.20
CA CYS A 46 -6.90 -8.35 2.15
C CYS A 46 -6.11 -7.19 2.77
N LEU A 47 -6.57 -5.95 2.57
CA LEU A 47 -6.00 -4.75 3.18
C LEU A 47 -6.81 -4.34 4.41
N GLY A 48 -6.17 -4.33 5.58
CA GLY A 48 -6.71 -3.70 6.79
C GLY A 48 -6.43 -2.20 6.80
N TYR A 49 -7.47 -1.38 6.87
CA TYR A 49 -7.38 0.08 6.84
C TYR A 49 -8.03 0.68 8.09
N ALA A 50 -7.23 0.79 9.14
CA ALA A 50 -7.66 1.19 10.48
C ALA A 50 -7.27 2.65 10.80
N ALA A 51 -7.78 3.16 11.93
CA ALA A 51 -7.58 4.54 12.39
C ALA A 51 -8.09 5.58 11.38
N SER A 52 -7.65 6.83 11.51
CA SER A 52 -8.02 7.99 10.68
C SER A 52 -6.96 8.21 9.60
N MET A 53 -6.83 7.24 8.70
CA MET A 53 -5.84 7.27 7.63
C MET A 53 -6.34 8.10 6.44
N SER A 54 -7.67 8.18 6.23
CA SER A 54 -8.27 9.06 5.22
C SER A 54 -7.96 10.53 5.52
N SER A 55 -8.17 11.00 6.76
CA SER A 55 -7.76 12.36 7.16
C SER A 55 -6.26 12.62 7.08
N ALA A 56 -5.43 11.57 7.08
CA ALA A 56 -4.00 11.68 6.83
C ALA A 56 -3.63 11.78 5.33
N GLY A 57 -4.63 11.86 4.44
CA GLY A 57 -4.46 11.97 2.99
C GLY A 57 -4.08 10.66 2.31
N MET A 58 -4.28 9.51 2.96
CA MET A 58 -3.90 8.21 2.40
C MET A 58 -4.95 7.61 1.47
N TRP A 59 -6.16 8.17 1.45
CA TRP A 59 -7.26 7.64 0.65
C TRP A 59 -6.96 7.54 -0.86
N PRO A 60 -6.36 8.55 -1.53
CA PRO A 60 -6.03 8.43 -2.95
C PRO A 60 -5.12 7.25 -3.28
N LEU A 61 -4.19 6.89 -2.38
CA LEU A 61 -3.35 5.70 -2.55
C LEU A 61 -4.17 4.42 -2.42
N VAL A 62 -5.07 4.33 -1.44
CA VAL A 62 -5.94 3.16 -1.25
C VAL A 62 -6.83 2.96 -2.48
N THR A 63 -7.46 4.02 -2.97
CA THR A 63 -8.26 4.00 -4.20
C THR A 63 -7.44 3.52 -5.39
N TRP A 64 -6.24 4.07 -5.58
CA TRP A 64 -5.34 3.65 -6.67
C TRP A 64 -4.98 2.15 -6.60
N LEU A 65 -4.78 1.61 -5.39
CA LEU A 65 -4.47 0.20 -5.18
C LEU A 65 -5.66 -0.71 -5.51
N VAL A 66 -6.86 -0.34 -5.06
CA VAL A 66 -8.11 -1.09 -5.30
C VAL A 66 -8.45 -1.10 -6.79
N GLU A 67 -8.42 0.07 -7.45
CA GLU A 67 -8.74 0.20 -8.89
C GLU A 67 -7.83 -0.63 -9.80
N ARG A 68 -6.61 -0.94 -9.36
CA ARG A 68 -5.62 -1.71 -10.12
C ARG A 68 -5.55 -3.18 -9.74
N GLY A 69 -6.38 -3.63 -8.81
CA GLY A 69 -6.39 -5.02 -8.35
C GLY A 69 -5.16 -5.39 -7.52
N TYR A 70 -4.55 -4.43 -6.82
CA TYR A 70 -3.51 -4.72 -5.81
C TYR A 70 -4.10 -5.04 -4.44
N VAL A 71 -5.42 -4.88 -4.28
CA VAL A 71 -6.21 -5.21 -3.09
C VAL A 71 -7.54 -5.80 -3.57
N ASP A 72 -7.87 -6.98 -3.08
CA ASP A 72 -9.13 -7.68 -3.41
C ASP A 72 -10.22 -7.41 -2.37
N VAL A 73 -9.83 -7.26 -1.11
CA VAL A 73 -10.75 -7.02 0.01
C VAL A 73 -10.22 -5.88 0.87
N LEU A 74 -11.03 -4.84 1.05
CA LEU A 74 -10.74 -3.74 1.96
C LEU A 74 -11.55 -3.89 3.25
N ALA A 75 -10.86 -4.11 4.38
CA ALA A 75 -11.46 -4.14 5.70
C ALA A 75 -11.13 -2.83 6.42
N SER A 76 -12.09 -1.90 6.51
CA SER A 76 -11.87 -0.57 7.07
C SER A 76 -12.71 -0.26 8.30
N THR A 77 -12.18 0.58 9.20
CA THR A 77 -12.98 1.23 10.25
C THR A 77 -13.89 2.28 9.63
N SER A 78 -15.09 2.49 10.20
CA SER A 78 -16.07 3.46 9.69
C SER A 78 -15.54 4.89 9.60
N ALA A 79 -14.58 5.27 10.45
CA ALA A 79 -13.94 6.58 10.45
C ALA A 79 -13.38 6.95 9.06
N ASN A 80 -12.64 6.04 8.42
CA ASN A 80 -12.04 6.30 7.11
C ASN A 80 -13.06 6.57 6.00
N ILE A 81 -14.24 5.95 6.08
CA ILE A 81 -15.31 6.14 5.09
C ILE A 81 -15.99 7.49 5.30
N THR A 82 -16.29 7.84 6.55
CA THR A 82 -16.93 9.12 6.88
C THR A 82 -16.00 10.29 6.58
N GLU A 83 -14.72 10.18 6.95
CA GLU A 83 -13.71 11.21 6.69
C GLU A 83 -13.53 11.47 5.19
N ASP A 84 -13.41 10.41 4.38
CA ASP A 84 -13.31 10.58 2.92
C ASP A 84 -14.55 11.26 2.31
N LEU A 85 -15.75 10.86 2.75
CA LEU A 85 -16.98 11.48 2.27
C LEU A 85 -17.04 12.98 2.61
N LEU A 86 -16.58 13.35 3.81
CA LEU A 86 -16.55 14.74 4.25
C LEU A 86 -15.55 15.55 3.43
N ASP A 87 -14.33 15.03 3.22
CA ASP A 87 -13.30 15.69 2.41
C ASP A 87 -13.83 15.97 0.98
N LEU A 88 -14.52 15.01 0.36
CA LEU A 88 -15.15 15.19 -0.96
C LEU A 88 -16.24 16.28 -0.98
N MET A 89 -17.01 16.41 0.11
CA MET A 89 -18.06 17.42 0.23
C MET A 89 -17.50 18.82 0.46
N GLU A 90 -16.33 18.95 1.08
CA GLU A 90 -15.65 20.24 1.31
C GLU A 90 -14.96 20.77 0.04
N ASP A 91 -14.57 19.88 -0.87
CA ASP A 91 -13.95 20.23 -2.17
C ASP A 91 -14.96 20.61 -3.28
N THR A 92 -16.27 20.65 -2.98
CA THR A 92 -17.36 20.98 -3.93
C THR A 92 -17.99 22.35 -3.65
#